data_AF-A0A1A7ZDY8-F1
#
_entry.id   AF-A0A1A7ZDY8-F1
#
_cell.length_a   1.000
_cell.length_b   1.000
_cell.length_c   1.000
_cell.angle_alpha   90.00
_cell.angle_beta   90.00
_cell.angle_gamma   90.00
#
_symmetry.space_group_name_H-M   'P 1'
#
loop_
_entity.id
_entity.type
_entity.pdbx_description
1 polymer ?
#
loop_
_entity_poly.entity_id
_entity_poly.type
_entity_poly.pdbx_seq_one_letter_code
_entity_poly.pdbx_strand_id
1 'polypeptide(L)'
;NPPDIGNQKLSEPAGRMMMEESVSAFETHLTAVMDSLIRASVCEITKLFQETVNDYLVELSLNRKENDALKLRLKFTESKLRTERMYGMGWAANRRNAGLEEGKEAVAGEEAVELWAWEQQQEEEEGEALISELKRQMDNEDLDPEQKIMLLNNGLNKVLNSAAFQKNSGLLTLMKAQLYHSGILRLGVRLLSQHPSRPQGNWSATATLAHLISSCCVGAEPGRHSETFLTLFLPSVMDGLLSLANQLKSQVEGLSLFRKVMDSVGWLLSAHTHLTVQVFSSTQYEQIQLCDDITVSLLCIQMWIQTCTVSSKFLSDLSDDAILLLLEEAVCQLAHSSDAAVGGASIRLILLMARGLELRLPSLKLNFK
;
A
#
# COMPACT_ATOMS: atom_id res chain seq x y z
N ASN A 1 41.47 -24.41 88.25
CA ASN A 1 41.57 -23.24 87.34
C ASN A 1 42.58 -23.50 86.24
N PRO A 2 42.16 -24.08 85.10
CA PRO A 2 42.85 -23.86 83.84
C PRO A 2 42.32 -22.58 83.16
N PRO A 3 43.13 -21.86 82.36
CA PRO A 3 42.67 -20.67 81.65
C PRO A 3 41.96 -21.03 80.33
N ASP A 4 41.15 -20.04 79.98
CA ASP A 4 40.21 -19.85 78.89
C ASP A 4 40.58 -20.37 77.49
N ILE A 5 39.57 -20.95 76.83
CA ILE A 5 39.54 -21.24 75.40
C ILE A 5 39.16 -19.93 74.71
N GLY A 6 40.16 -19.23 74.18
CA GLY A 6 39.96 -18.07 73.32
C GLY A 6 39.35 -18.48 71.97
N ASN A 7 38.02 -18.43 71.89
CA ASN A 7 37.27 -18.43 70.64
C ASN A 7 37.69 -17.24 69.76
N GLN A 8 38.48 -17.49 68.71
CA GLN A 8 38.58 -16.58 67.57
C GLN A 8 37.27 -16.66 66.77
N LYS A 9 36.37 -15.72 67.04
CA LYS A 9 35.18 -15.50 66.24
C LYS A 9 35.02 -13.99 66.02
N LEU A 10 34.79 -13.64 64.75
CA LEU A 10 34.34 -12.36 64.20
C LEU A 10 35.38 -11.25 63.95
N SER A 11 35.80 -11.16 62.68
CA SER A 11 36.08 -9.87 62.04
C SER A 11 35.71 -9.89 60.55
N GLU A 12 34.45 -10.16 60.22
CA GLU A 12 33.88 -9.91 58.87
C GLU A 12 32.43 -9.39 58.90
N PRO A 13 32.15 -8.16 59.37
CA PRO A 13 30.89 -7.50 59.01
C PRO A 13 31.07 -6.20 58.21
N ALA A 14 32.24 -5.56 58.26
CA ALA A 14 32.43 -4.21 57.68
C ALA A 14 32.58 -4.21 56.14
N GLY A 15 33.24 -5.22 55.57
CA GLY A 15 33.45 -5.29 54.11
C GLY A 15 32.17 -5.62 53.33
N ARG A 16 31.26 -6.39 53.92
CA ARG A 16 29.99 -6.80 53.29
C ARG A 16 28.96 -5.65 53.29
N MET A 17 28.89 -4.89 54.37
CA MET A 17 28.06 -3.68 54.45
C MET A 17 28.53 -2.58 53.47
N MET A 18 29.84 -2.33 53.35
CA MET A 18 30.34 -1.33 52.38
C MET A 18 30.05 -1.73 50.91
N MET A 19 30.07 -3.03 50.60
CA MET A 19 29.76 -3.53 49.25
C MET A 19 28.26 -3.45 48.95
N GLU A 20 27.38 -3.71 49.91
CA GLU A 20 25.94 -3.51 49.76
C GLU A 20 25.55 -2.03 49.64
N GLU A 21 26.20 -1.14 50.40
CA GLU A 21 25.98 0.31 50.31
C GLU A 21 26.38 0.87 48.93
N SER A 22 27.52 0.43 48.39
CA SER A 22 28.00 0.84 47.07
C SER A 22 27.15 0.30 45.92
N VAL A 23 26.62 -0.91 46.02
CA VAL A 23 25.67 -1.46 45.04
C VAL A 23 24.36 -0.68 45.07
N SER A 24 23.81 -0.39 46.25
CA SER A 24 22.56 0.39 46.35
C SER A 24 22.74 1.83 45.83
N ALA A 25 23.91 2.43 46.03
CA ALA A 25 24.26 3.75 45.51
C ALA A 25 24.37 3.75 43.98
N PHE A 26 24.91 2.67 43.40
CA PHE A 26 24.97 2.51 41.94
C PHE A 26 23.58 2.30 41.33
N GLU A 27 22.73 1.47 41.95
CA GLU A 27 21.35 1.24 41.50
C GLU A 27 20.50 2.51 41.56
N THR A 28 20.62 3.28 42.64
CA THR A 28 19.93 4.58 42.75
C THR A 28 20.43 5.58 41.71
N HIS A 29 21.74 5.61 41.44
CA HIS A 29 22.30 6.47 40.39
C HIS A 29 21.83 6.06 38.99
N LEU A 30 21.84 4.76 38.68
CA LEU A 30 21.36 4.23 37.40
C LEU A 30 19.87 4.54 37.21
N THR A 31 19.06 4.36 38.26
CA THR A 31 17.62 4.69 38.23
C THR A 31 17.39 6.17 37.97
N ALA A 32 18.16 7.06 38.60
CA ALA A 32 18.06 8.49 38.38
C ALA A 32 18.45 8.90 36.94
N VAL A 33 19.49 8.27 36.38
CA VAL A 33 19.91 8.50 34.99
C VAL A 33 18.85 8.00 34.01
N MET A 34 18.32 6.79 34.22
CA MET A 34 17.27 6.21 33.37
C MET A 34 15.99 7.03 33.43
N ASP A 35 15.56 7.48 34.61
CA ASP A 35 14.38 8.32 34.80
C ASP A 35 14.56 9.71 34.17
N SER A 36 15.78 10.26 34.20
CA SER A 36 16.12 11.49 33.47
C SER A 36 16.11 11.29 31.95
N LEU A 37 16.62 10.16 31.45
CA LEU A 37 16.63 9.82 30.03
C LEU A 37 15.20 9.62 29.51
N ILE A 38 14.36 8.86 30.22
CA ILE A 38 12.95 8.64 29.87
C ILE A 38 12.20 9.96 29.81
N ARG A 39 12.37 10.84 30.81
CA ARG A 39 11.74 12.18 30.79
C ARG A 39 12.21 13.03 29.61
N ALA A 40 13.50 13.01 29.29
CA ALA A 40 14.05 13.73 28.16
C ALA A 40 13.48 13.19 26.83
N SER A 41 13.45 11.86 26.65
CA SER A 41 12.87 11.21 25.47
C SER A 41 11.38 11.52 25.32
N VAL A 42 10.59 11.44 26.40
CA VAL A 42 9.16 11.79 26.37
C VAL A 42 8.96 13.26 25.98
N CYS A 43 9.80 14.17 26.49
CA CYS A 43 9.75 15.59 26.15
C CYS A 43 10.05 15.83 24.66
N GLU A 44 11.11 15.22 24.13
CA GLU A 44 11.47 15.36 22.70
C GLU A 44 10.41 14.74 21.78
N ILE A 45 9.88 13.56 22.13
CA ILE A 45 8.76 12.95 21.39
C ILE A 45 7.54 13.89 21.40
N THR A 46 7.24 14.53 22.52
CA THR A 46 6.11 15.47 22.64
C THR A 46 6.31 16.72 21.77
N LYS A 47 7.54 17.25 21.71
CA LYS A 47 7.86 18.40 20.84
C LYS A 47 7.72 18.02 19.36
N LEU A 48 8.30 16.90 18.95
CA LEU A 48 8.19 16.40 17.58
C LEU A 48 6.73 16.15 17.19
N PHE A 49 5.93 15.59 18.10
CA PHE A 49 4.49 15.42 17.91
C PHE A 49 3.77 16.76 17.73
N GLN A 50 4.07 17.74 18.58
CA GLN A 50 3.45 19.06 18.51
C GLN A 50 3.79 19.78 17.20
N GLU A 51 5.05 19.73 16.77
CA GLU A 51 5.51 20.29 15.50
C GLU A 51 4.81 19.62 14.32
N THR A 52 4.76 18.28 14.31
CA THR A 52 4.09 17.51 13.25
C THR A 52 2.59 17.82 13.16
N VAL A 53 1.90 17.93 14.30
CA VAL A 53 0.48 18.31 14.35
C VAL A 53 0.28 19.72 13.82
N ASN A 54 1.16 20.66 14.17
CA ASN A 54 1.08 22.04 13.68
C ASN A 54 1.25 22.10 12.16
N ASP A 55 2.24 21.39 11.61
CA ASP A 55 2.47 21.33 10.16
C ASP A 55 1.28 20.70 9.42
N TYR A 56 0.73 19.61 9.97
CA TYR A 56 -0.46 18.96 9.42
C TYR A 56 -1.70 19.88 9.45
N LEU A 57 -1.91 20.64 10.53
CA LEU A 57 -3.00 21.60 10.62
C LEU A 57 -2.86 22.72 9.58
N VAL A 58 -1.64 23.18 9.30
CA VAL A 58 -1.36 24.14 8.23
C VAL A 58 -1.72 23.56 6.88
N GLU A 59 -1.26 22.34 6.56
CA GLU A 59 -1.55 21.67 5.29
C GLU A 59 -3.06 21.43 5.10
N LEU A 60 -3.75 20.99 6.14
CA LEU A 60 -5.19 20.77 6.14
C LEU A 60 -5.97 22.07 5.89
N SER A 61 -5.49 23.20 6.45
CA SER A 61 -6.07 24.52 6.19
C SER A 61 -5.88 24.97 4.74
N LEU A 62 -4.74 24.63 4.12
CA LEU A 62 -4.40 24.96 2.75
C LEU A 62 -5.24 24.13 1.78
N ASN A 63 -5.30 22.81 2.00
CA ASN A 63 -6.12 21.89 1.23
C ASN A 63 -7.61 22.24 1.31
N ARG A 64 -8.10 22.71 2.47
CA ARG A 64 -9.48 23.18 2.61
C ARG A 64 -9.76 24.41 1.74
N LYS A 65 -8.86 25.39 1.74
CA LYS A 65 -8.97 26.60 0.90
C LYS A 65 -8.94 26.25 -0.59
N GLU A 66 -8.05 25.34 -0.99
CA GLU A 66 -7.97 24.88 -2.38
C GLU A 66 -9.24 24.14 -2.81
N ASN A 67 -9.76 23.25 -1.94
CA ASN A 67 -11.00 22.52 -2.21
C ASN A 67 -12.20 23.47 -2.35
N ASP A 68 -12.28 24.51 -1.51
CA ASP A 68 -13.32 25.53 -1.63
C ASP A 68 -13.18 26.36 -2.91
N ALA A 69 -11.95 26.68 -3.34
CA ALA A 69 -11.69 27.34 -4.62
C ALA A 69 -12.07 26.46 -5.82
N LEU A 70 -11.76 25.16 -5.77
CA LEU A 70 -12.13 24.19 -6.79
C LEU A 70 -13.65 24.01 -6.87
N LYS A 71 -14.34 23.96 -5.73
CA LYS A 71 -15.83 23.93 -5.68
C LYS A 71 -16.44 25.18 -6.32
N LEU A 72 -15.86 26.36 -6.08
CA LEU A 72 -16.31 27.60 -6.73
C LEU A 72 -16.08 27.57 -8.24
N ARG A 73 -14.91 27.11 -8.70
CA ARG A 73 -14.63 26.93 -10.14
C ARG A 73 -15.59 25.94 -10.77
N LEU A 74 -15.85 24.82 -10.11
CA LEU A 74 -16.78 23.79 -10.59
C LEU A 74 -18.20 24.35 -10.72
N LYS A 75 -18.69 25.08 -9.70
CA LYS A 75 -20.00 25.77 -9.77
C LYS A 75 -20.06 26.78 -10.89
N PHE A 76 -18.98 27.55 -11.11
CA PHE A 76 -18.90 28.51 -12.21
C PHE A 76 -18.95 27.81 -13.56
N THR A 77 -18.19 26.73 -13.75
CA THR A 77 -18.20 25.95 -14.99
C THR A 77 -19.52 25.23 -15.21
N GLU A 78 -20.16 24.71 -14.16
CA GLU A 78 -21.48 24.08 -14.25
C GLU A 78 -22.55 25.11 -14.60
N SER A 79 -22.52 26.30 -14.00
CA SER A 79 -23.41 27.41 -14.36
C SER A 79 -23.18 27.84 -15.80
N LYS A 80 -21.93 27.94 -16.25
CA LYS A 80 -21.60 28.26 -17.64
C LYS A 80 -22.13 27.20 -18.60
N LEU A 81 -21.93 25.92 -18.30
CA LEU A 81 -22.45 24.81 -19.10
C LEU A 81 -23.99 24.75 -19.08
N ARG A 82 -24.64 25.07 -17.97
CA ARG A 82 -26.11 25.20 -17.91
C ARG A 82 -26.60 26.36 -18.77
N THR A 83 -25.91 27.49 -18.74
CA THR A 83 -26.20 28.65 -19.58
C THR A 83 -25.98 28.33 -21.06
N GLU A 84 -24.87 27.68 -21.41
CA GLU A 84 -24.60 27.17 -22.77
C GLU A 84 -25.61 26.10 -23.21
N ARG A 85 -26.12 25.26 -22.30
CA ARG A 85 -27.23 24.34 -22.59
C ARG A 85 -28.55 25.07 -22.80
N MET A 86 -28.87 26.09 -21.99
CA MET A 86 -30.07 26.92 -22.15
C MET A 86 -30.05 27.67 -23.48
N TYR A 87 -28.94 28.33 -23.82
CA TYR A 87 -28.80 29.06 -25.07
C TYR A 87 -28.55 28.13 -26.28
N GLY A 88 -27.88 26.99 -26.09
CA GLY A 88 -27.68 25.95 -27.10
C GLY A 88 -28.96 25.16 -27.42
N MET A 89 -29.84 24.95 -26.41
CA MET A 89 -31.20 24.46 -26.63
C MET A 89 -32.09 25.50 -27.29
N GLY A 90 -31.85 26.80 -27.08
CA GLY A 90 -32.51 27.86 -27.87
C GLY A 90 -32.24 27.73 -29.38
N TRP A 91 -31.05 27.30 -29.77
CA TRP A 91 -30.69 27.07 -31.18
C TRP A 91 -31.31 25.78 -31.76
N ALA A 92 -31.51 24.74 -30.94
CA ALA A 92 -32.16 23.49 -31.32
C ALA A 92 -33.70 23.57 -31.27
N ALA A 93 -34.27 24.33 -30.34
CA ALA A 93 -35.71 24.55 -30.18
C ALA A 93 -36.28 25.41 -31.32
N ASN A 94 -35.51 26.40 -31.81
CA ASN A 94 -35.89 27.20 -32.96
C ASN A 94 -35.89 26.39 -34.28
N ARG A 95 -35.25 25.22 -34.29
CA ARG A 95 -35.28 24.26 -35.41
C ARG A 95 -36.38 23.20 -35.27
N ARG A 96 -36.72 22.80 -34.04
CA ARG A 96 -37.85 21.89 -33.77
C ARG A 96 -39.22 22.54 -34.00
N ASN A 97 -39.36 23.85 -33.79
CA ASN A 97 -40.58 24.58 -34.15
C ASN A 97 -40.78 24.76 -35.68
N ALA A 98 -39.81 24.38 -36.51
CA ALA A 98 -39.90 24.44 -37.97
C ALA A 98 -40.23 23.08 -38.62
N GLY A 99 -40.48 22.03 -37.83
CA GLY A 99 -40.78 20.69 -38.33
C GLY A 99 -41.69 19.93 -37.37
N LEU A 100 -42.98 20.24 -37.42
CA LEU A 100 -44.03 19.38 -36.91
C LEU A 100 -44.06 18.09 -37.75
N GLU A 101 -43.58 16.98 -37.19
CA GLU A 101 -44.16 15.65 -37.41
C GLU A 101 -44.00 14.83 -36.12
N GLU A 102 -45.08 14.81 -35.32
CA GLU A 102 -45.24 13.93 -34.17
C GLU A 102 -45.50 12.51 -34.68
N GLY A 103 -44.64 11.57 -34.26
CA GLY A 103 -44.84 10.14 -34.54
C GLY A 103 -43.62 9.21 -34.36
N LYS A 104 -42.40 9.73 -34.09
CA LYS A 104 -41.17 8.90 -34.05
C LYS A 104 -40.33 8.99 -32.77
N GLU A 105 -40.86 9.48 -31.65
CA GLU A 105 -40.05 9.61 -30.42
C GLU A 105 -39.90 8.32 -29.60
N ALA A 106 -40.75 7.31 -29.81
CA ALA A 106 -40.59 6.01 -29.13
C ALA A 106 -39.51 5.11 -29.77
N VAL A 107 -39.39 5.15 -31.11
CA VAL A 107 -38.43 4.32 -31.86
C VAL A 107 -37.00 4.86 -31.76
N ALA A 108 -36.83 6.18 -31.65
CA ALA A 108 -35.52 6.80 -31.51
C ALA A 108 -34.81 6.48 -30.17
N GLY A 109 -35.58 6.12 -29.13
CA GLY A 109 -35.04 5.68 -27.85
C GLY A 109 -34.49 4.25 -27.92
N GLU A 110 -35.20 3.34 -28.60
CA GLU A 110 -34.76 1.95 -28.81
C GLU A 110 -33.55 1.89 -29.74
N GLU A 111 -33.56 2.63 -30.87
CA GLU A 111 -32.41 2.70 -31.78
C GLU A 111 -31.16 3.29 -31.10
N ALA A 112 -31.31 4.29 -30.22
CA ALA A 112 -30.19 4.83 -29.47
C ALA A 112 -29.63 3.84 -28.43
N VAL A 113 -30.50 3.06 -27.77
CA VAL A 113 -30.09 2.00 -26.83
C VAL A 113 -29.39 0.87 -27.56
N GLU A 114 -29.88 0.48 -28.75
CA GLU A 114 -29.20 -0.51 -29.60
C GLU A 114 -27.83 0.01 -30.05
N LEU A 115 -27.73 1.22 -30.58
CA LEU A 115 -26.43 1.79 -30.99
C LEU A 115 -25.41 1.82 -29.85
N TRP A 116 -25.84 2.12 -28.61
CA TRP A 116 -24.97 2.12 -27.43
C TRP A 116 -24.54 0.70 -27.04
N ALA A 117 -25.45 -0.29 -27.16
CA ALA A 117 -25.12 -1.68 -26.91
C ALA A 117 -24.13 -2.24 -27.95
N TRP A 118 -24.30 -1.86 -29.22
CA TRP A 118 -23.36 -2.21 -30.30
C TRP A 118 -21.99 -1.55 -30.11
N GLU A 119 -21.94 -0.27 -29.73
CA GLU A 119 -20.68 0.42 -29.40
C GLU A 119 -19.96 -0.27 -28.22
N GLN A 120 -20.69 -0.62 -27.15
CA GLN A 120 -20.13 -1.36 -26.02
C GLN A 120 -19.57 -2.72 -26.43
N GLN A 121 -20.33 -3.48 -27.22
CA GLN A 121 -19.90 -4.81 -27.64
C GLN A 121 -18.68 -4.74 -28.57
N GLN A 122 -18.59 -3.73 -29.43
CA GLN A 122 -17.41 -3.50 -30.25
C GLN A 122 -16.17 -3.16 -29.41
N GLU A 123 -16.31 -2.33 -28.37
CA GLU A 123 -15.19 -2.01 -27.46
C GLU A 123 -14.70 -3.25 -26.69
N GLU A 124 -15.60 -4.12 -26.26
CA GLU A 124 -15.25 -5.38 -25.61
C GLU A 124 -14.50 -6.33 -26.58
N GLU A 125 -15.00 -6.47 -27.81
CA GLU A 125 -14.35 -7.27 -28.86
C GLU A 125 -12.95 -6.75 -29.23
N GLU A 126 -12.79 -5.44 -29.33
CA GLU A 126 -11.48 -4.81 -29.56
C GLU A 126 -10.49 -5.11 -28.42
N GLY A 127 -10.97 -5.02 -27.17
CA GLY A 127 -10.18 -5.38 -25.99
C GLY A 127 -9.77 -6.85 -25.97
N GLU A 128 -10.70 -7.76 -26.26
CA GLU A 128 -10.43 -9.20 -26.36
C GLU A 128 -9.44 -9.54 -27.48
N ALA A 129 -9.52 -8.84 -28.62
CA ALA A 129 -8.58 -8.99 -29.72
C ALA A 129 -7.16 -8.59 -29.31
N LEU A 130 -7.01 -7.50 -28.53
CA LEU A 130 -5.71 -7.09 -27.99
C LEU A 130 -5.12 -8.12 -27.03
N ILE A 131 -5.95 -8.70 -26.15
CA ILE A 131 -5.53 -9.74 -25.21
C ILE A 131 -5.13 -11.02 -25.96
N SER A 132 -5.88 -11.40 -26.98
CA SER A 132 -5.61 -12.57 -27.81
C SER A 132 -4.31 -12.42 -28.60
N GLU A 133 -4.07 -11.24 -29.18
CA GLU A 133 -2.82 -10.94 -29.88
C GLU A 133 -1.63 -10.92 -28.91
N LEU A 134 -1.79 -10.33 -27.72
CA LEU A 134 -0.76 -10.35 -26.69
C LEU A 134 -0.40 -11.78 -26.29
N LYS A 135 -1.39 -12.64 -26.06
CA LYS A 135 -1.17 -14.05 -25.74
C LYS A 135 -0.41 -14.77 -26.86
N ARG A 136 -0.82 -14.59 -28.11
CA ARG A 136 -0.16 -15.17 -29.28
C ARG A 136 1.31 -14.76 -29.39
N GLN A 137 1.62 -13.49 -29.09
CA GLN A 137 3.00 -13.00 -29.07
C GLN A 137 3.83 -13.61 -27.93
N MET A 138 3.21 -13.84 -26.76
CA MET A 138 3.88 -14.44 -25.59
C MET A 138 4.19 -15.93 -25.75
N ASP A 139 3.41 -16.64 -26.57
CA ASP A 139 3.62 -18.07 -26.87
C ASP A 139 4.84 -18.32 -27.78
N ASN A 140 5.53 -17.27 -28.23
CA ASN A 140 6.78 -17.42 -28.97
C ASN A 140 7.91 -17.90 -28.04
N GLU A 141 8.42 -19.11 -28.30
CA GLU A 141 9.49 -19.74 -27.53
C GLU A 141 10.85 -19.05 -27.73
N ASP A 142 11.04 -18.36 -28.86
CA ASP A 142 12.31 -17.70 -29.21
C ASP A 142 12.59 -16.43 -28.41
N LEU A 143 11.59 -15.89 -27.71
CA LEU A 143 11.74 -14.66 -26.93
C LEU A 143 12.47 -14.95 -25.61
N ASP A 144 13.52 -14.17 -25.36
CA ASP A 144 14.21 -14.20 -24.08
C ASP A 144 13.31 -13.64 -22.94
N PRO A 145 13.62 -13.92 -21.67
CA PRO A 145 12.82 -13.44 -20.54
C PRO A 145 12.68 -11.91 -20.45
N GLU A 146 13.68 -11.14 -20.87
CA GLU A 146 13.64 -9.67 -20.83
C GLU A 146 12.72 -9.12 -21.92
N GLN A 147 12.81 -9.68 -23.13
CA GLN A 147 11.91 -9.38 -24.24
C GLN A 147 10.46 -9.72 -23.87
N LYS A 148 10.24 -10.86 -23.20
CA LYS A 148 8.92 -11.25 -22.67
C LYS A 148 8.39 -10.23 -21.66
N ILE A 149 9.23 -9.73 -20.74
CA ILE A 149 8.84 -8.67 -19.79
C ILE A 149 8.49 -7.37 -20.52
N MET A 150 9.29 -6.94 -21.49
CA MET A 150 9.03 -5.71 -22.25
C MET A 150 7.74 -5.80 -23.07
N LEU A 151 7.53 -6.93 -23.76
CA LEU A 151 6.32 -7.18 -24.54
C LEU A 151 5.07 -7.21 -23.66
N LEU A 152 5.17 -7.86 -22.49
CA LEU A 152 4.10 -7.90 -21.51
C LEU A 152 3.78 -6.52 -20.94
N ASN A 153 4.78 -5.71 -20.60
CA ASN A 153 4.57 -4.34 -20.13
C ASN A 153 3.85 -3.48 -21.16
N ASN A 154 4.26 -3.57 -22.43
CA ASN A 154 3.66 -2.81 -23.52
C ASN A 154 2.22 -3.28 -23.77
N GLY A 155 2.01 -4.59 -23.80
CA GLY A 155 0.69 -5.19 -24.01
C GLY A 155 -0.30 -4.85 -22.89
N LEU A 156 0.10 -5.03 -21.63
CA LEU A 156 -0.73 -4.68 -20.47
C LEU A 156 -1.06 -3.19 -20.45
N ASN A 157 -0.08 -2.30 -20.67
CA ASN A 157 -0.36 -0.86 -20.77
C ASN A 157 -1.32 -0.54 -21.89
N LYS A 158 -1.17 -1.17 -23.07
CA LYS A 158 -2.06 -0.92 -24.21
C LYS A 158 -3.50 -1.29 -23.88
N VAL A 159 -3.73 -2.48 -23.32
CA VAL A 159 -5.06 -2.99 -22.92
C VAL A 159 -5.67 -2.12 -21.80
N LEU A 160 -4.89 -1.79 -20.77
CA LEU A 160 -5.39 -1.01 -19.64
C LEU A 160 -5.70 0.43 -20.05
N ASN A 161 -4.86 1.06 -20.88
CA ASN A 161 -5.08 2.43 -21.33
C ASN A 161 -6.25 2.52 -22.31
N SER A 162 -6.41 1.57 -23.26
CA SER A 162 -7.58 1.56 -24.15
C SER A 162 -8.87 1.47 -23.34
N ALA A 163 -8.86 0.67 -22.27
CA ALA A 163 -10.00 0.54 -21.37
C ALA A 163 -10.24 1.75 -20.46
N ALA A 164 -9.18 2.40 -19.96
CA ALA A 164 -9.27 3.48 -18.98
C ALA A 164 -9.74 4.82 -19.58
N PHE A 165 -9.50 5.07 -20.87
CA PHE A 165 -9.92 6.32 -21.53
C PHE A 165 -11.40 6.33 -21.95
N GLN A 166 -12.11 5.21 -21.80
CA GLN A 166 -13.49 5.08 -22.25
C GLN A 166 -14.50 5.49 -21.16
N LYS A 167 -15.71 5.89 -21.59
CA LYS A 167 -16.77 6.36 -20.70
C LYS A 167 -17.36 5.24 -19.83
N ASN A 168 -17.14 3.98 -20.20
CA ASN A 168 -17.70 2.81 -19.55
C ASN A 168 -16.86 2.40 -18.33
N SER A 169 -17.39 2.63 -17.12
CA SER A 169 -16.68 2.31 -15.87
C SER A 169 -16.42 0.80 -15.67
N GLY A 170 -17.16 -0.07 -16.39
CA GLY A 170 -17.06 -1.53 -16.27
C GLY A 170 -16.04 -2.19 -17.20
N LEU A 171 -15.65 -1.53 -18.31
CA LEU A 171 -14.80 -2.15 -19.32
C LEU A 171 -13.39 -2.43 -18.79
N LEU A 172 -12.83 -1.53 -17.98
CA LEU A 172 -11.55 -1.78 -17.30
C LEU A 172 -11.59 -3.00 -16.37
N THR A 173 -12.70 -3.18 -15.63
CA THR A 173 -12.89 -4.35 -14.76
C THR A 173 -12.98 -5.64 -15.58
N LEU A 174 -13.71 -5.62 -16.69
CA LEU A 174 -13.82 -6.74 -17.62
C LEU A 174 -12.46 -7.11 -18.22
N MET A 175 -11.71 -6.12 -18.74
CA MET A 175 -10.39 -6.36 -19.32
C MET A 175 -9.41 -6.95 -18.29
N LYS A 176 -9.43 -6.48 -17.04
CA LYS A 176 -8.64 -7.06 -15.95
C LYS A 176 -9.01 -8.53 -15.70
N ALA A 177 -10.31 -8.86 -15.69
CA ALA A 177 -10.77 -10.23 -15.57
C ALA A 177 -10.32 -11.09 -16.75
N GLN A 178 -10.42 -10.62 -17.99
CA GLN A 178 -9.96 -11.35 -19.18
C GLN A 178 -8.44 -11.57 -19.19
N LEU A 179 -7.64 -10.59 -18.72
CA LEU A 179 -6.20 -10.75 -18.53
C LEU A 179 -5.87 -11.88 -17.53
N TYR A 180 -6.68 -12.05 -16.49
CA TYR A 180 -6.56 -13.17 -15.57
C TYR A 180 -6.96 -14.51 -16.23
N HIS A 181 -8.11 -14.56 -16.91
CA HIS A 181 -8.62 -15.78 -17.54
C HIS A 181 -7.70 -16.28 -18.68
N SER A 182 -7.17 -15.37 -19.49
CA SER A 182 -6.24 -15.68 -20.59
C SER A 182 -4.94 -16.34 -20.12
N GLY A 183 -4.57 -16.17 -18.84
CA GLY A 183 -3.33 -16.68 -18.24
C GLY A 183 -2.16 -15.71 -18.32
N ILE A 184 -2.34 -14.53 -18.91
CA ILE A 184 -1.30 -13.51 -19.09
C ILE A 184 -0.77 -13.03 -17.74
N LEU A 185 -1.65 -12.77 -16.76
CA LEU A 185 -1.21 -12.37 -15.43
C LEU A 185 -0.43 -13.47 -14.71
N ARG A 186 -0.80 -14.74 -14.89
CA ARG A 186 -0.05 -15.90 -14.33
C ARG A 186 1.36 -16.00 -14.92
N LEU A 187 1.49 -15.75 -16.23
CA LEU A 187 2.80 -15.67 -16.87
C LEU A 187 3.63 -14.50 -16.33
N GLY A 188 3.01 -13.34 -16.14
CA GLY A 188 3.66 -12.18 -15.53
C GLY A 188 4.22 -12.46 -14.14
N VAL A 189 3.44 -13.10 -13.25
CA VAL A 189 3.90 -13.49 -11.90
C VAL A 189 5.08 -14.46 -11.96
N ARG A 190 5.04 -15.41 -12.90
CA ARG A 190 6.16 -16.33 -13.12
C ARG A 190 7.43 -15.57 -13.54
N LEU A 191 7.31 -14.58 -14.42
CA LEU A 191 8.44 -13.74 -14.84
C LEU A 191 8.98 -12.85 -13.70
N LEU A 192 8.12 -12.38 -12.79
CA LEU A 192 8.57 -11.68 -11.58
C LEU A 192 9.41 -12.58 -10.65
N SER A 193 9.00 -13.84 -10.55
CA SER A 193 9.63 -14.83 -9.65
C SER A 193 10.87 -15.47 -10.25
N GLN A 194 10.96 -15.52 -11.58
CA GLN A 194 12.13 -15.97 -12.31
C GLN A 194 13.20 -14.90 -12.22
N HIS A 195 14.10 -15.06 -11.25
CA HIS A 195 15.24 -14.19 -10.97
C HIS A 195 15.88 -13.66 -12.27
N PRO A 196 16.14 -12.35 -12.41
CA PRO A 196 17.22 -11.91 -13.28
C PRO A 196 18.50 -12.47 -12.65
N SER A 197 18.91 -13.67 -13.08
CA SER A 197 20.15 -14.33 -12.66
C SER A 197 21.40 -13.54 -13.09
N ARG A 198 21.18 -12.36 -13.69
CA ARG A 198 22.17 -11.49 -14.28
C ARG A 198 22.19 -10.18 -13.48
N PRO A 199 23.34 -9.73 -12.98
CA PRO A 199 23.52 -8.42 -12.34
C PRO A 199 23.14 -7.20 -13.21
N GLN A 200 22.70 -7.43 -14.45
CA GLN A 200 22.47 -6.43 -15.50
C GLN A 200 21.06 -6.53 -16.09
N GLY A 201 20.15 -7.29 -15.46
CA GLY A 201 18.77 -7.41 -15.91
C GLY A 201 18.02 -6.07 -15.83
N ASN A 202 17.02 -5.88 -16.68
CA ASN A 202 16.21 -4.67 -16.69
C ASN A 202 15.24 -4.63 -15.49
N TRP A 203 15.77 -4.27 -14.31
CA TRP A 203 15.03 -4.12 -13.06
C TRP A 203 13.89 -3.11 -13.17
N SER A 204 14.06 -2.07 -13.98
CA SER A 204 13.03 -1.06 -14.23
C SER A 204 11.81 -1.64 -14.96
N ALA A 205 12.05 -2.46 -15.99
CA ALA A 205 10.98 -3.17 -16.68
C ALA A 205 10.30 -4.19 -15.76
N THR A 206 11.05 -4.89 -14.91
CA THR A 206 10.50 -5.86 -13.95
C THR A 206 9.66 -5.17 -12.86
N ALA A 207 10.12 -4.06 -12.30
CA ALA A 207 9.36 -3.25 -11.36
C ALA A 207 8.10 -2.62 -11.99
N THR A 208 8.16 -2.30 -13.28
CA THR A 208 6.98 -1.86 -14.04
C THR A 208 5.98 -2.99 -14.22
N LEU A 209 6.46 -4.21 -14.50
CA LEU A 209 5.60 -5.38 -14.59
C LEU A 209 4.90 -5.68 -13.25
N ALA A 210 5.64 -5.61 -12.14
CA ALA A 210 5.11 -5.73 -10.79
C ALA A 210 3.96 -4.75 -10.53
N HIS A 211 4.17 -3.48 -10.88
CA HIS A 211 3.15 -2.45 -10.75
C HIS A 211 1.90 -2.74 -11.61
N LEU A 212 2.08 -3.12 -12.88
CA LEU A 212 0.96 -3.42 -13.79
C LEU A 212 0.16 -4.63 -13.33
N ILE A 213 0.83 -5.70 -12.86
CA ILE A 213 0.15 -6.88 -12.33
C ILE A 213 -0.64 -6.52 -11.06
N SER A 214 -0.05 -5.77 -10.12
CA SER A 214 -0.77 -5.29 -8.93
C SER A 214 -2.00 -4.47 -9.31
N SER A 215 -1.86 -3.52 -10.24
CA SER A 215 -2.96 -2.71 -10.75
C SER A 215 -4.07 -3.54 -11.43
N CYS A 216 -3.70 -4.59 -12.16
CA CYS A 216 -4.65 -5.53 -12.75
C CYS A 216 -5.42 -6.33 -11.69
N CYS A 217 -4.80 -6.61 -10.54
CA CYS A 217 -5.42 -7.38 -9.46
C CYS A 217 -6.41 -6.57 -8.62
N VAL A 218 -6.26 -5.24 -8.59
CA VAL A 218 -7.15 -4.36 -7.84
C VAL A 218 -8.41 -4.05 -8.65
N GLY A 219 -9.57 -4.38 -8.08
CA GLY A 219 -10.88 -4.19 -8.71
C GLY A 219 -11.17 -5.15 -9.87
N ALA A 220 -10.40 -6.23 -10.03
CA ALA A 220 -10.75 -7.29 -10.98
C ALA A 220 -11.90 -8.14 -10.43
N GLU A 221 -12.82 -8.53 -11.32
CA GLU A 221 -13.95 -9.40 -10.99
C GLU A 221 -13.92 -10.68 -11.85
N PRO A 222 -13.19 -11.73 -11.42
CA PRO A 222 -13.02 -12.96 -12.19
C PRO A 222 -14.27 -13.85 -12.26
N GLY A 223 -15.41 -13.40 -11.72
CA GLY A 223 -16.66 -14.15 -11.68
C GLY A 223 -16.51 -15.51 -11.02
N ARG A 224 -16.71 -16.59 -11.78
CA ARG A 224 -16.67 -17.99 -11.29
C ARG A 224 -15.31 -18.41 -10.73
N HIS A 225 -14.23 -17.73 -11.09
CA HIS A 225 -12.88 -18.04 -10.62
C HIS A 225 -12.42 -17.17 -9.45
N SER A 226 -13.33 -16.43 -8.79
CA SER A 226 -12.98 -15.48 -7.72
C SER A 226 -12.31 -16.16 -6.52
N GLU A 227 -12.75 -17.35 -6.14
CA GLU A 227 -12.12 -18.09 -5.02
C GLU A 227 -10.67 -18.45 -5.36
N THR A 228 -10.41 -19.06 -6.51
CA THR A 228 -9.06 -19.39 -6.99
C THR A 228 -8.20 -18.15 -7.16
N PHE A 229 -8.80 -17.04 -7.60
CA PHE A 229 -8.12 -15.75 -7.71
C PHE A 229 -7.65 -15.25 -6.34
N LEU A 230 -8.53 -15.22 -5.34
CA LEU A 230 -8.24 -14.68 -4.01
C LEU A 230 -7.30 -15.58 -3.18
N THR A 231 -7.44 -16.91 -3.31
CA THR A 231 -6.75 -17.90 -2.45
C THR A 231 -5.45 -18.44 -3.00
N LEU A 232 -5.26 -18.46 -4.33
CA LEU A 232 -4.05 -19.00 -4.95
C LEU A 232 -3.29 -17.93 -5.73
N PHE A 233 -4.01 -17.19 -6.58
CA PHE A 233 -3.36 -16.25 -7.49
C PHE A 233 -2.83 -15.00 -6.77
N LEU A 234 -3.65 -14.32 -5.96
CA LEU A 234 -3.21 -13.13 -5.23
C LEU A 234 -2.03 -13.41 -4.28
N PRO A 235 -2.00 -14.51 -3.50
CA PRO A 235 -0.81 -14.88 -2.74
C PRO A 235 0.44 -15.03 -3.61
N SER A 236 0.32 -15.68 -4.78
CA SER A 236 1.47 -15.82 -5.69
C SER A 236 1.96 -14.48 -6.25
N VAL A 237 1.05 -13.51 -6.48
CA VAL A 237 1.41 -12.14 -6.86
C VAL A 237 2.21 -11.49 -5.74
N MET A 238 1.71 -11.58 -4.50
CA MET A 238 2.39 -11.01 -3.33
C MET A 238 3.79 -11.58 -3.13
N ASP A 239 3.94 -12.90 -3.23
CA ASP A 239 5.26 -13.56 -3.13
C ASP A 239 6.22 -13.09 -4.22
N GLY A 240 5.74 -12.92 -5.46
CA GLY A 240 6.53 -12.38 -6.56
C GLY A 240 6.97 -10.94 -6.31
N LEU A 241 6.11 -10.09 -5.74
CA LEU A 241 6.44 -8.71 -5.37
C LEU A 241 7.48 -8.65 -4.27
N LEU A 242 7.31 -9.42 -3.20
CA LEU A 242 8.23 -9.44 -2.06
C LEU A 242 9.59 -10.03 -2.43
N SER A 243 9.61 -11.07 -3.29
CA SER A 243 10.85 -11.62 -3.84
C SER A 243 11.63 -10.58 -4.66
N LEU A 244 10.94 -9.80 -5.50
CA LEU A 244 11.55 -8.72 -6.27
C LEU A 244 12.07 -7.60 -5.37
N ALA A 245 11.27 -7.17 -4.38
CA ALA A 245 11.67 -6.16 -3.42
C ALA A 245 12.93 -6.60 -2.64
N ASN A 246 12.98 -7.86 -2.20
CA ASN A 246 14.11 -8.42 -1.49
C ASN A 246 15.41 -8.41 -2.32
N GLN A 247 15.30 -8.55 -3.64
CA GLN A 247 16.45 -8.45 -4.54
C GLN A 247 16.88 -6.99 -4.77
N LEU A 248 15.92 -6.07 -4.85
CA LEU A 248 16.15 -4.65 -5.11
C LEU A 248 16.76 -3.91 -3.92
N LYS A 249 16.46 -4.33 -2.68
CA LYS A 249 16.97 -3.67 -1.46
C LYS A 249 18.51 -3.67 -1.39
N SER A 250 19.16 -4.68 -2.00
CA SER A 250 20.63 -4.84 -1.99
C SER A 250 21.31 -4.20 -3.20
N GLN A 251 20.57 -3.54 -4.11
CA GLN A 251 21.11 -2.90 -5.30
C GLN A 251 21.42 -1.42 -5.02
N VAL A 252 22.63 -0.99 -5.40
CA VAL A 252 23.16 0.37 -5.13
C VAL A 252 22.27 1.50 -5.67
N GLU A 253 21.58 1.28 -6.79
CA GLU A 253 20.65 2.24 -7.41
C GLU A 253 19.18 1.77 -7.35
N GLY A 254 18.91 0.67 -6.64
CA GLY A 254 17.63 -0.04 -6.65
C GLY A 254 16.55 0.57 -5.77
N LEU A 255 16.86 1.54 -4.91
CA LEU A 255 15.93 2.04 -3.89
C LEU A 255 14.68 2.71 -4.47
N SER A 256 14.80 3.39 -5.63
CA SER A 256 13.64 3.96 -6.33
C SER A 256 12.71 2.88 -6.88
N LEU A 257 13.29 1.80 -7.40
CA LEU A 257 12.55 0.64 -7.89
C LEU A 257 11.97 -0.17 -6.74
N PHE A 258 12.71 -0.32 -5.64
CA PHE A 258 12.25 -0.93 -4.40
C PHE A 258 11.01 -0.21 -3.89
N ARG A 259 11.06 1.14 -3.78
CA ARG A 259 9.90 1.95 -3.43
C ARG A 259 8.72 1.65 -4.35
N LYS A 260 8.92 1.66 -5.67
CA LYS A 260 7.86 1.37 -6.64
C LYS A 260 7.21 -0.01 -6.43
N VAL A 261 8.02 -1.03 -6.11
CA VAL A 261 7.52 -2.37 -5.82
C VAL A 261 6.77 -2.41 -4.48
N MET A 262 7.29 -1.76 -3.44
CA MET A 262 6.62 -1.66 -2.14
C MET A 262 5.32 -0.86 -2.20
N ASP A 263 5.27 0.22 -2.98
CA ASP A 263 4.03 0.95 -3.26
C ASP A 263 3.00 0.04 -3.94
N SER A 264 3.46 -0.88 -4.81
CA SER A 264 2.60 -1.87 -5.47
C SER A 264 2.09 -2.95 -4.50
N VAL A 265 2.89 -3.32 -3.48
CA VAL A 265 2.47 -4.18 -2.36
C VAL A 265 1.39 -3.47 -1.54
N GLY A 266 1.63 -2.23 -1.11
CA GLY A 266 0.66 -1.44 -0.33
C GLY A 266 -0.65 -1.22 -1.08
N TRP A 267 -0.58 -0.95 -2.39
CA TRP A 267 -1.76 -0.84 -3.25
C TRP A 267 -2.59 -2.13 -3.25
N LEU A 268 -1.93 -3.28 -3.38
CA LEU A 268 -2.61 -4.58 -3.38
C LEU A 268 -3.25 -4.88 -2.02
N LEU A 269 -2.53 -4.61 -0.92
CA LEU A 269 -3.03 -4.75 0.45
C LEU A 269 -4.24 -3.87 0.74
N SER A 270 -4.26 -2.66 0.20
CA SER A 270 -5.37 -1.72 0.39
C SER A 270 -6.69 -2.23 -0.19
N ALA A 271 -6.63 -3.08 -1.23
CA ALA A 271 -7.77 -3.70 -1.87
C ALA A 271 -8.09 -5.11 -1.34
N HIS A 272 -7.07 -5.83 -0.87
CA HIS A 272 -7.14 -7.24 -0.48
C HIS A 272 -6.47 -7.45 0.88
N THR A 273 -7.18 -7.06 1.95
CA THR A 273 -6.64 -7.03 3.33
C THR A 273 -6.26 -8.42 3.88
N HIS A 274 -6.82 -9.50 3.32
CA HIS A 274 -6.49 -10.86 3.73
C HIS A 274 -5.02 -11.22 3.47
N LEU A 275 -4.35 -10.52 2.55
CA LEU A 275 -2.94 -10.72 2.25
C LEU A 275 -2.00 -10.16 3.34
N THR A 276 -2.49 -9.32 4.25
CA THR A 276 -1.64 -8.68 5.28
C THR A 276 -0.91 -9.69 6.15
N VAL A 277 -1.59 -10.75 6.61
CA VAL A 277 -0.97 -11.81 7.42
C VAL A 277 0.12 -12.55 6.63
N GLN A 278 -0.11 -12.78 5.33
CA GLN A 278 0.88 -13.41 4.45
C GLN A 278 2.15 -12.56 4.33
N VAL A 279 2.02 -11.23 4.21
CA VAL A 279 3.18 -10.33 4.14
C VAL A 279 4.04 -10.48 5.39
N PHE A 280 3.43 -10.44 6.58
CA PHE A 280 4.18 -10.63 7.84
C PHE A 280 4.73 -12.05 8.02
N SER A 281 4.10 -13.06 7.40
CA SER A 281 4.58 -14.46 7.44
C SER A 281 5.62 -14.76 6.34
N SER A 282 5.94 -13.80 5.47
CA SER A 282 6.81 -14.00 4.32
C SER A 282 8.28 -13.96 4.74
N THR A 283 9.01 -15.02 4.40
CA THR A 283 10.47 -15.06 4.54
C THR A 283 11.19 -13.96 3.76
N GLN A 284 10.61 -13.50 2.64
CA GLN A 284 11.19 -12.42 1.84
C GLN A 284 11.01 -11.07 2.54
N TYR A 285 9.84 -10.85 3.17
CA TYR A 285 9.57 -9.64 3.93
C TYR A 285 10.42 -9.57 5.21
N GLU A 286 10.53 -10.68 5.95
CA GLU A 286 11.41 -10.79 7.10
C GLU A 286 12.85 -10.42 6.74
N GLN A 287 13.38 -10.95 5.63
CA GLN A 287 14.71 -10.58 5.14
C GLN A 287 14.80 -9.08 4.85
N ILE A 288 13.77 -8.47 4.24
CA ILE A 288 13.75 -7.03 3.97
C ILE A 288 13.84 -6.24 5.29
N GLN A 289 13.13 -6.67 6.33
CA GLN A 289 13.12 -6.01 7.64
C GLN A 289 14.44 -6.16 8.41
N LEU A 290 15.14 -7.28 8.23
CA LEU A 290 16.49 -7.51 8.80
C LEU A 290 17.61 -6.77 8.04
N CYS A 291 17.27 -5.93 7.05
CA CYS A 291 18.25 -5.15 6.32
C CYS A 291 18.70 -3.95 7.16
N ASP A 292 20.00 -3.82 7.43
CA ASP A 292 20.61 -2.70 8.16
C ASP A 292 20.60 -1.35 7.40
N ASP A 293 19.67 -1.18 6.44
CA ASP A 293 19.49 0.05 5.68
C ASP A 293 18.27 0.82 6.22
N ILE A 294 18.56 2.00 6.79
CA ILE A 294 17.55 2.91 7.36
C ILE A 294 16.53 3.34 6.30
N THR A 295 16.96 3.51 5.04
CA THR A 295 16.07 3.88 3.94
C THR A 295 15.09 2.76 3.63
N VAL A 296 15.55 1.51 3.60
CA VAL A 296 14.70 0.33 3.38
C VAL A 296 13.66 0.22 4.50
N SER A 297 14.09 0.39 5.75
CA SER A 297 13.21 0.38 6.93
C SER A 297 12.16 1.49 6.86
N LEU A 298 12.58 2.73 6.53
CA LEU A 298 11.69 3.87 6.35
C LEU A 298 10.66 3.61 5.24
N LEU A 299 11.08 3.04 4.10
CA LEU A 299 10.17 2.72 3.00
C LEU A 299 9.15 1.64 3.37
N CYS A 300 9.52 0.67 4.21
CA CYS A 300 8.59 -0.33 4.72
C CYS A 300 7.50 0.31 5.61
N ILE A 301 7.89 1.15 6.58
CA ILE A 301 6.92 1.86 7.42
C ILE A 301 6.07 2.83 6.59
N GLN A 302 6.67 3.53 5.63
CA GLN A 302 5.95 4.44 4.74
C GLN A 302 4.87 3.72 3.91
N MET A 303 5.17 2.51 3.41
CA MET A 303 4.21 1.68 2.69
C MET A 303 3.00 1.30 3.57
N TRP A 304 3.22 0.96 4.84
CA TRP A 304 2.12 0.71 5.79
C TRP A 304 1.30 1.97 6.09
N ILE A 305 1.96 3.12 6.30
CA ILE A 305 1.28 4.42 6.49
C ILE A 305 0.41 4.74 5.27
N GLN A 306 0.94 4.57 4.06
CA GLN A 306 0.19 4.80 2.82
C GLN A 306 -1.00 3.86 2.71
N THR A 307 -0.82 2.57 3.02
CA THR A 307 -1.91 1.58 2.99
C THR A 307 -3.05 1.97 3.95
N CYS A 308 -2.70 2.40 5.17
CA CYS A 308 -3.66 2.86 6.16
C CYS A 308 -4.35 4.18 5.79
N THR A 309 -3.71 5.05 5.00
CA THR A 309 -4.27 6.36 4.63
C THR A 309 -5.10 6.31 3.35
N VAL A 310 -4.72 5.47 2.38
CA VAL A 310 -5.43 5.33 1.11
C VAL A 310 -6.77 4.62 1.28
N SER A 311 -6.83 3.58 2.12
CA SER A 311 -8.05 2.83 2.39
C SER A 311 -8.52 3.08 3.81
N SER A 312 -9.60 3.85 3.96
CA SER A 312 -10.19 4.19 5.27
C SER A 312 -10.74 2.96 6.01
N LYS A 313 -11.02 1.88 5.29
CA LYS A 313 -11.50 0.61 5.84
C LYS A 313 -10.39 -0.42 6.05
N PHE A 314 -9.15 -0.13 5.62
CA PHE A 314 -8.05 -1.08 5.73
C PHE A 314 -7.93 -1.62 7.15
N LEU A 315 -7.75 -0.75 8.13
CA LEU A 315 -7.60 -1.12 9.53
C LEU A 315 -8.85 -1.79 10.12
N SER A 316 -10.05 -1.40 9.70
CA SER A 316 -11.29 -2.02 10.19
C SER A 316 -11.45 -3.46 9.70
N ASP A 317 -10.95 -3.74 8.49
CA ASP A 317 -11.11 -5.02 7.81
C ASP A 317 -9.99 -6.02 8.13
N LEU A 318 -8.94 -5.58 8.85
CA LEU A 318 -7.87 -6.46 9.34
C LEU A 318 -8.37 -7.41 10.45
N SER A 319 -7.80 -8.62 10.45
CA SER A 319 -7.91 -9.54 11.59
C SER A 319 -7.13 -9.01 12.79
N ASP A 320 -7.48 -9.48 13.99
CA ASP A 320 -6.76 -9.11 15.22
C ASP A 320 -5.28 -9.46 15.13
N ASP A 321 -4.93 -10.63 14.60
CA ASP A 321 -3.53 -11.06 14.38
C ASP A 321 -2.78 -10.10 13.45
N ALA A 322 -3.39 -9.68 12.35
CA ALA A 322 -2.77 -8.74 11.41
C ALA A 322 -2.53 -7.36 12.05
N ILE A 323 -3.45 -6.92 12.91
CA ILE A 323 -3.31 -5.67 13.66
C ILE A 323 -2.15 -5.77 14.66
N LEU A 324 -2.05 -6.90 15.38
CA LEU A 324 -0.97 -7.13 16.34
C LEU A 324 0.39 -7.14 15.64
N LEU A 325 0.53 -7.86 14.52
CA LEU A 325 1.76 -7.90 13.72
C LEU A 325 2.15 -6.51 13.19
N LEU A 326 1.19 -5.72 12.74
CA LEU A 326 1.44 -4.35 12.27
C LEU A 326 1.88 -3.42 13.41
N LEU A 327 1.29 -3.57 14.60
CA LEU A 327 1.67 -2.78 15.77
C LEU A 327 3.04 -3.19 16.27
N GLU A 328 3.31 -4.50 16.33
CA GLU A 328 4.61 -5.06 16.69
C GLU A 328 5.69 -4.52 15.76
N GLU A 329 5.44 -4.46 14.45
CA GLU A 329 6.39 -3.89 13.51
C GLU A 329 6.70 -2.41 13.80
N ALA A 330 5.67 -1.59 14.01
CA ALA A 330 5.86 -0.17 14.31
C ALA A 330 6.62 0.05 15.64
N VAL A 331 6.32 -0.76 16.65
CA VAL A 331 7.00 -0.69 17.96
C VAL A 331 8.43 -1.21 17.86
N CYS A 332 8.66 -2.27 17.09
CA CYS A 332 9.99 -2.84 16.85
C CYS A 332 10.90 -1.83 16.16
N GLN A 333 10.44 -1.20 15.08
CA GLN A 333 11.21 -0.16 14.38
C GLN A 333 11.49 1.06 15.27
N LEU A 334 10.52 1.47 16.09
CA LEU A 334 10.70 2.57 17.05
C LEU A 334 11.72 2.23 18.15
N ALA A 335 11.78 0.97 18.59
CA ALA A 335 12.70 0.54 19.65
C ALA A 335 14.13 0.30 19.14
N HIS A 336 14.28 -0.20 17.92
CA HIS A 336 15.58 -0.57 17.36
C HIS A 336 16.25 0.55 16.55
N SER A 337 15.48 1.46 15.94
CA SER A 337 16.04 2.53 15.12
C SER A 337 16.35 3.78 15.93
N SER A 338 17.60 4.26 15.83
CA SER A 338 17.99 5.58 16.34
C SER A 338 17.72 6.72 15.36
N ASP A 339 17.21 6.42 14.16
CA ASP A 339 16.93 7.41 13.14
C ASP A 339 15.61 8.15 13.39
N ALA A 340 15.65 9.48 13.39
CA ALA A 340 14.49 10.31 13.70
C ALA A 340 13.37 10.18 12.65
N ALA A 341 13.69 9.93 11.38
CA ALA A 341 12.68 9.78 10.33
C ALA A 341 11.95 8.44 10.48
N VAL A 342 12.69 7.34 10.75
CA VAL A 342 12.08 6.03 11.04
C VAL A 342 11.25 6.08 12.33
N GLY A 343 11.76 6.69 13.40
CA GLY A 343 11.02 6.84 14.65
C GLY A 343 9.75 7.68 14.48
N GLY A 344 9.83 8.82 13.79
CA GLY A 344 8.67 9.66 13.48
C GLY A 344 7.63 8.96 12.61
N ALA A 345 8.06 8.22 11.59
CA ALA A 345 7.15 7.41 10.75
C ALA A 345 6.46 6.31 11.57
N SER A 346 7.21 5.62 12.44
CA SER A 346 6.68 4.56 13.31
C SER A 346 5.61 5.10 14.28
N ILE A 347 5.88 6.25 14.92
CA ILE A 347 4.88 6.94 15.77
C ILE A 347 3.64 7.30 14.96
N ARG A 348 3.81 7.83 13.74
CA ARG A 348 2.70 8.17 12.86
C ARG A 348 1.84 6.94 12.53
N LEU A 349 2.45 5.80 12.26
CA LEU A 349 1.73 4.54 11.99
C LEU A 349 0.92 4.11 13.23
N ILE A 350 1.52 4.11 14.42
CA ILE A 350 0.85 3.77 15.69
C ILE A 350 -0.37 4.68 15.92
N LEU A 351 -0.24 5.98 15.66
CA LEU A 351 -1.34 6.95 15.80
C LEU A 351 -2.46 6.71 14.78
N LEU A 352 -2.12 6.39 13.53
CA LEU A 352 -3.10 6.02 12.52
C LEU A 352 -3.87 4.77 12.93
N MET A 353 -3.18 3.76 13.47
CA MET A 353 -3.80 2.56 14.01
C MET A 353 -4.72 2.88 15.20
N ALA A 354 -4.26 3.68 16.15
CA ALA A 354 -5.05 4.06 17.32
C ALA A 354 -6.35 4.80 16.92
N ARG A 355 -6.28 5.68 15.92
CA ARG A 355 -7.44 6.39 15.36
C ARG A 355 -8.35 5.47 14.54
N GLY A 356 -7.79 4.57 13.74
CA GLY A 356 -8.57 3.66 12.90
C GLY A 356 -9.29 2.56 13.70
N LEU A 357 -8.78 2.24 14.90
CA LEU A 357 -9.24 1.13 15.73
C LEU A 357 -9.95 1.57 17.01
N GLU A 358 -10.42 2.82 17.11
CA GLU A 358 -10.95 3.48 18.34
C GLU A 358 -11.76 2.58 19.31
N LEU A 359 -12.55 1.62 18.79
CA LEU A 359 -13.33 0.67 19.60
C LEU A 359 -12.70 -0.74 19.77
N ARG A 360 -11.78 -1.16 18.89
CA ARG A 360 -11.12 -2.49 18.89
C ARG A 360 -9.81 -2.51 19.69
N LEU A 361 -9.13 -1.37 19.81
CA LEU A 361 -7.85 -1.26 20.51
C LEU A 361 -7.91 -1.68 22.00
N PRO A 362 -8.96 -1.36 22.78
CA PRO A 362 -9.07 -1.78 24.18
C PRO A 362 -9.14 -3.30 24.36
N SER A 363 -9.78 -4.01 23.42
CA SER A 363 -9.90 -5.47 23.44
C SER A 363 -8.56 -6.15 23.13
N LEU A 364 -7.75 -5.55 22.25
CA LEU A 364 -6.42 -6.03 21.90
C LEU A 364 -5.38 -5.81 23.02
N LYS A 365 -5.54 -4.75 23.83
CA LYS A 365 -4.68 -4.50 25.00
C LYS A 365 -4.73 -5.61 26.07
N LEU A 366 -5.79 -6.42 26.10
CA LEU A 366 -5.89 -7.56 27.02
C LEU A 366 -5.06 -8.78 26.53
N ASN A 367 -4.69 -8.80 25.26
CA ASN A 367 -3.94 -9.89 24.61
C ASN A 367 -2.45 -9.54 24.39
N PHE A 368 -2.09 -8.26 24.46
CA PHE A 368 -0.68 -7.82 24.53
C PHE A 368 -0.14 -8.17 25.92
N LYS A 369 0.64 -9.23 26.03
CA LYS A 369 1.23 -9.70 27.29
C LYS A 369 2.72 -9.86 27.17
#